data_AF-A0A9E2TZF2-F1
#
_entry.id   AF-A0A9E2TZF2-F1
#
_cell.length_a   1.000
_cell.length_b   1.000
_cell.length_c   1.000
_cell.angle_alpha   90.00
_cell.angle_beta   90.00
_cell.angle_gamma   90.00
#
_symmetry.space_group_name_H-M   'P 1'
#
loop_
_entity.id
_entity.type
_entity.pdbx_description
1 polymer ?
#
loop_
_entity_poly.entity_id
_entity_poly.type
_entity_poly.pdbx_seq_one_letter_code
_entity_poly.pdbx_strand_id
1 'polypeptide(L)'
;MDEHVFIRPGEGERIRDQHRILCELPHIEAVELFFPADFEGVDPHTHADHTDSFFVLEGEIEFFRAGEWHRAGAGTFVAVPPDVEHGFRP
;
A
#
# COMPACT_ATOMS: atom_id res chain seq x y z
N MET A 1 21.01 -10.89 14.14
CA MET A 1 21.77 -10.10 13.15
C MET A 1 20.83 -10.00 11.99
N ASP A 2 20.25 -8.83 11.78
CA ASP A 2 19.24 -8.67 10.73
C ASP A 2 19.98 -8.80 9.40
N GLU A 3 19.73 -9.92 8.72
CA GLU A 3 20.25 -10.17 7.39
C GLU A 3 19.56 -9.23 6.41
N HIS A 4 20.28 -8.82 5.37
CA HIS A 4 19.69 -7.97 4.34
C HIS A 4 18.57 -8.73 3.62
N VAL A 5 17.43 -8.08 3.42
CA VAL A 5 16.33 -8.67 2.64
C VAL A 5 16.53 -8.32 1.17
N PHE A 6 16.55 -9.33 0.30
CA PHE A 6 16.65 -9.19 -1.14
C PHE A 6 15.58 -10.06 -1.82
N ILE A 7 14.59 -9.42 -2.44
CA ILE A 7 13.44 -10.08 -3.07
C ILE A 7 13.41 -9.70 -4.55
N ARG A 8 13.35 -10.70 -5.43
CA ARG A 8 13.20 -10.48 -6.89
C ARG A 8 11.74 -10.29 -7.27
N PRO A 9 11.45 -9.75 -8.47
CA PRO A 9 10.09 -9.68 -8.98
C PRO A 9 9.40 -11.04 -8.93
N GLY A 10 8.21 -11.09 -8.32
CA GLY A 10 7.41 -12.32 -8.17
C GLY A 10 7.82 -13.24 -7.02
N GLU A 11 8.88 -12.94 -6.27
CA GLU A 11 9.20 -13.60 -4.98
C GLU A 11 8.37 -12.99 -3.83
N GLY A 12 8.58 -13.42 -2.58
CA GLY A 12 7.79 -12.98 -1.43
C GLY A 12 6.59 -13.88 -1.10
N GLU A 13 6.00 -13.69 0.08
CA GLU A 13 4.87 -14.49 0.57
C GLU A 13 3.55 -13.97 0.02
N ARG A 14 2.81 -14.84 -0.67
CA ARG A 14 1.46 -14.50 -1.16
C ARG A 14 0.41 -14.92 -0.14
N ILE A 15 -0.21 -13.95 0.51
CA ILE A 15 -1.28 -14.21 1.49
C ILE A 15 -2.65 -14.27 0.81
N ARG A 16 -2.89 -13.44 -0.21
CA ARG A 16 -4.14 -13.40 -0.99
C ARG A 16 -3.82 -13.12 -2.45
N ASP A 17 -4.83 -13.20 -3.31
CA ASP A 17 -4.62 -12.88 -4.72
C ASP A 17 -4.09 -11.45 -4.95
N GLN A 18 -4.45 -10.56 -4.04
CA GLN A 18 -4.19 -9.12 -4.07
C GLN A 18 -2.92 -8.69 -3.31
N HIS A 19 -2.34 -9.54 -2.46
CA HIS A 19 -1.28 -9.14 -1.52
C HIS A 19 -0.08 -10.08 -1.58
N ARG A 20 1.10 -9.49 -1.74
CA ARG A 20 2.40 -10.18 -1.67
C ARG A 20 3.30 -9.43 -0.69
N ILE A 21 3.63 -10.08 0.42
CA ILE A 21 4.57 -9.55 1.41
C ILE A 21 6.00 -9.75 0.89
N LEU A 22 6.75 -8.66 0.79
CA LEU A 22 8.15 -8.67 0.43
C LEU A 22 9.03 -8.76 1.68
N CYS A 23 8.69 -8.00 2.74
CA CYS A 23 9.34 -8.11 4.03
C CYS A 23 8.44 -7.63 5.16
N GLU A 24 8.69 -8.18 6.35
CA GLU A 24 8.15 -7.72 7.63
C GLU A 24 9.33 -7.63 8.60
N LEU A 25 9.76 -6.40 8.90
CA LEU A 25 10.84 -6.09 9.82
C LEU A 25 10.34 -5.10 10.87
N PRO A 26 11.01 -4.98 12.04
CA PRO A 26 10.57 -4.05 13.08
C PRO A 26 10.48 -2.57 12.67
N HIS A 27 11.08 -2.20 11.53
CA HIS A 27 11.16 -0.82 11.05
C HIS A 27 10.53 -0.61 9.66
N ILE A 28 10.19 -1.69 8.95
CA ILE A 28 9.58 -1.60 7.63
C ILE A 28 8.79 -2.86 7.32
N GLU A 29 7.57 -2.65 6.85
CA GLU A 29 6.81 -3.65 6.12
C GLU A 29 6.73 -3.18 4.67
N ALA A 30 6.98 -4.09 3.72
CA ALA A 30 6.85 -3.80 2.30
C ALA A 30 5.96 -4.85 1.66
N VAL A 31 4.93 -4.37 0.95
CA VAL A 31 3.93 -5.21 0.28
C VAL A 31 3.75 -4.75 -1.17
N GLU A 32 3.66 -5.71 -2.08
CA GLU A 32 3.09 -5.50 -3.41
C GLU A 32 1.58 -5.74 -3.34
N LEU A 33 0.82 -4.73 -3.78
CA LEU A 33 -0.64 -4.75 -3.79
C LEU A 33 -1.15 -4.75 -5.23
N PHE A 34 -2.08 -5.64 -5.52
CA PHE A 34 -2.77 -5.75 -6.80
C PHE A 34 -4.28 -5.71 -6.55
N PHE A 35 -4.98 -4.78 -7.19
CA PHE A 35 -6.43 -4.62 -7.03
C PHE A 35 -7.16 -4.99 -8.32
N PRO A 36 -7.97 -6.06 -8.33
CA PRO A 36 -8.88 -6.30 -9.45
C PRO A 36 -10.01 -5.26 -9.46
N ALA A 37 -10.68 -5.12 -10.60
CA ALA A 37 -11.73 -4.10 -10.79
C ALA A 37 -12.96 -4.29 -9.87
N ASP A 38 -13.14 -5.48 -9.29
CA ASP A 38 -14.20 -5.81 -8.34
C ASP A 38 -13.76 -5.66 -6.87
N PHE A 39 -12.53 -5.18 -6.62
CA PHE A 39 -12.10 -4.82 -5.28
C PHE A 39 -12.86 -3.57 -4.80
N GLU A 40 -13.57 -3.69 -3.68
CA GLU A 40 -14.41 -2.59 -3.16
C GLU A 40 -13.59 -1.42 -2.59
N GLY A 41 -12.31 -1.65 -2.25
CA GLY A 41 -11.46 -0.68 -1.60
C GLY A 41 -11.27 -0.93 -0.11
N VAL A 42 -10.57 0.00 0.53
CA VAL A 42 -10.41 0.11 1.97
C VAL A 42 -11.00 1.46 2.40
N ASP A 43 -12.00 1.39 3.26
CA ASP A 43 -12.68 2.57 3.80
C ASP A 43 -11.71 3.50 4.55
N PRO A 44 -12.00 4.82 4.66
CA PRO A 44 -11.20 5.75 5.43
C PRO A 44 -10.95 5.29 6.88
N HIS A 45 -9.68 5.23 7.28
CA HIS A 45 -9.21 4.81 8.60
C HIS A 45 -7.87 5.49 8.95
N THR A 46 -7.36 5.20 10.16
CA THR A 46 -6.10 5.75 10.68
C THR A 46 -5.24 4.66 11.31
N HIS A 47 -3.92 4.85 11.26
CA HIS A 47 -2.93 4.08 12.01
C HIS A 47 -2.15 5.00 12.95
N ALA A 48 -1.83 4.54 14.16
CA ALA A 48 -1.21 5.37 15.19
C ALA A 48 0.31 5.15 15.33
N ASP A 49 0.84 4.09 14.72
CA ASP A 49 2.19 3.56 15.00
C ASP A 49 3.11 3.53 13.77
N HIS A 50 2.61 3.82 12.58
CA HIS A 50 3.41 3.85 11.36
C HIS A 50 2.91 4.86 10.33
N THR A 51 3.80 5.16 9.38
CA THR A 51 3.45 5.88 8.15
C THR A 51 3.19 4.86 7.07
N ASP A 52 2.01 4.91 6.45
CA ASP A 52 1.78 4.20 5.21
C ASP A 52 2.38 4.98 4.04
N SER A 53 2.98 4.25 3.10
CA SER A 53 3.46 4.83 1.87
C SER A 53 3.08 3.97 0.67
N PHE A 54 2.49 4.60 -0.33
CA PHE A 54 2.02 3.96 -1.54
C PHE A 54 2.73 4.57 -2.73
N PHE A 55 3.27 3.72 -3.60
CA PHE A 55 3.81 4.13 -4.88
C PHE A 55 3.09 3.37 -5.99
N VAL A 56 2.31 4.08 -6.80
CA VAL A 56 1.51 3.46 -7.85
C VAL A 56 2.46 3.01 -8.97
N LEU A 57 2.61 1.70 -9.13
CA LEU A 57 3.51 1.13 -10.14
C LEU A 57 2.86 1.13 -11.52
N GLU A 58 1.62 0.65 -11.60
CA GLU A 58 0.84 0.51 -12.84
C GLU A 58 -0.65 0.74 -12.56
N GLY A 59 -1.41 1.06 -13.60
CA GLY A 59 -2.85 1.31 -13.48
C GLY A 59 -3.18 2.64 -12.79
N GLU A 60 -4.38 2.70 -12.22
CA GLU A 60 -4.93 3.85 -11.52
C GLU A 60 -5.69 3.38 -10.27
N ILE A 61 -5.67 4.20 -9.23
CA ILE A 61 -6.35 3.99 -7.95
C ILE A 61 -6.73 5.35 -7.37
N GLU A 62 -7.80 5.43 -6.59
CA GLU A 62 -8.15 6.63 -5.84
C GLU A 62 -7.71 6.54 -4.38
N PHE A 63 -7.11 7.61 -3.86
CA PHE A 63 -6.79 7.76 -2.44
C PHE A 63 -7.71 8.78 -1.78
N PHE A 64 -8.21 8.44 -0.59
CA PHE A 64 -8.97 9.39 0.22
C PHE A 64 -8.03 10.34 0.94
N ARG A 65 -8.26 11.64 0.79
CA ARG A 65 -7.51 12.71 1.45
C ARG A 65 -8.44 13.89 1.72
N ALA A 66 -8.51 14.29 2.98
CA ALA A 66 -9.22 15.49 3.43
C ALA A 66 -10.69 15.55 2.98
N GLY A 67 -11.42 14.43 3.04
CA GLY A 67 -12.84 14.38 2.69
C GLY A 67 -13.12 14.06 1.22
N GLU A 68 -12.10 13.91 0.38
CA GLU A 68 -12.23 13.74 -1.06
C GLU A 68 -11.41 12.56 -1.59
N TRP A 69 -11.88 11.96 -2.67
CA TRP A 69 -11.16 10.91 -3.41
C TRP A 69 -10.32 11.55 -4.52
N HIS A 70 -9.03 11.21 -4.56
CA HIS A 70 -8.06 11.74 -5.52
C HIS A 70 -7.50 10.60 -6.36
N ARG A 71 -7.70 10.69 -7.68
CA ARG A 71 -7.16 9.71 -8.63
C ARG A 71 -5.64 9.82 -8.73
N ALA A 72 -4.97 8.68 -8.64
CA ALA A 72 -3.53 8.52 -8.72
C ALA A 72 -3.19 7.45 -9.76
N GLY A 73 -2.42 7.84 -10.79
CA GLY A 73 -1.89 6.92 -11.78
C GLY A 73 -0.43 6.53 -11.49
N ALA A 74 0.13 5.68 -12.35
CA ALA A 74 1.52 5.25 -12.27
C ALA A 74 2.52 6.41 -12.04
N GLY A 75 3.46 6.21 -11.12
CA GLY A 75 4.46 7.20 -10.69
C GLY A 75 3.99 8.15 -9.59
N THR A 76 2.74 8.04 -9.13
CA THR A 76 2.24 8.83 -7.99
C THR A 76 2.74 8.22 -6.68
N PHE A 77 3.28 9.07 -5.81
CA PHE A 77 3.65 8.72 -4.44
C PHE A 77 2.68 9.35 -3.45
N VAL A 78 2.22 8.57 -2.47
CA VAL A 78 1.40 9.01 -1.36
C VAL A 78 2.07 8.56 -0.07
N ALA A 79 2.22 9.46 0.90
CA ALA A 79 2.64 9.13 2.25
C ALA A 79 1.58 9.62 3.22
N VAL A 80 1.22 8.77 4.17
CA VAL A 80 0.20 8.99 5.18
C VAL A 80 0.85 8.85 6.55
N PRO A 81 1.21 9.96 7.22
CA PRO A 81 1.74 9.91 8.58
C PRO A 81 0.74 9.31 9.59
N PRO A 82 1.21 8.94 10.79
CA PRO A 82 0.33 8.50 11.87
C PRO A 82 -0.82 9.49 12.13
N ASP A 83 -1.97 8.94 12.50
CA ASP A 83 -3.22 9.63 12.81
C ASP A 83 -3.83 10.45 11.64
N VAL A 84 -3.34 10.25 10.40
CA VAL A 84 -3.93 10.85 9.20
C VAL A 84 -4.93 9.89 8.56
N GLU A 85 -6.17 10.35 8.42
CA GLU A 85 -7.24 9.57 7.79
C GLU A 85 -6.96 9.35 6.30
N HIS A 86 -7.07 8.09 5.87
CA HIS A 86 -6.86 7.70 4.50
C HIS A 86 -7.60 6.40 4.17
N GLY A 87 -7.79 6.15 2.89
CA GLY A 87 -8.38 4.94 2.32
C GLY A 87 -8.00 4.87 0.85
N PHE A 88 -8.24 3.74 0.20
CA PHE A 88 -7.94 3.58 -1.22
C PHE A 88 -8.95 2.65 -1.89
N ARG A 89 -9.26 2.93 -3.16
CA ARG A 89 -10.17 2.09 -3.96
C ARG A 89 -9.74 2.13 -5.43
N PRO A 90 -10.03 1.10 -6.23
CA PRO A 90 -9.76 1.12 -7.66
C PRO A 90 -10.43 2.29 -8.39
#